data_AF-A0A3M2IPA1-F1
#
_entry.id   AF-A0A3M2IPA1-F1
#
_cell.length_a   1.000
_cell.length_b   1.000
_cell.length_c   1.000
_cell.angle_alpha   90.00
_cell.angle_beta   90.00
_cell.angle_gamma   90.00
#
_symmetry.space_group_name_H-M   'P 1'
#
loop_
_entity.id
_entity.type
_entity.pdbx_description
1 polymer ?
#
loop_
_entity_poly.entity_id
_entity_poly.type
_entity_poly.pdbx_seq_one_letter_code
_entity_poly.pdbx_strand_id
1 'polypeptide(L)' 'FYRRLAPVIGNWLGEGGRLFAEIGYGQARAVQEILTQAQLSVEIRRDYRQIERIVIARKSETVRDA' A
#
# COMPACT_ATOMS: atom_id res chain seq x y z
N PHE A 1 10.67 0.66 8.49
CA PHE A 1 9.36 1.31 8.72
C PHE A 1 8.21 0.42 8.22
N TYR A 2 8.01 0.25 6.91
CA TYR A 2 6.85 -0.49 6.34
C TYR A 2 6.67 -1.92 6.87
N ARG A 3 7.75 -2.67 7.11
CA ARG A 3 7.69 -4.00 7.73
C ARG A 3 6.94 -4.04 9.07
N ARG A 4 7.01 -2.97 9.88
CA ARG A 4 6.29 -2.87 11.16
C ARG A 4 4.85 -2.39 10.96
N LEU A 5 4.60 -1.60 9.92
CA LEU A 5 3.29 -1.00 9.62
C LEU A 5 2.34 -2.00 8.94
N ALA A 6 2.86 -2.77 7.97
CA ALA A 6 2.09 -3.67 7.13
C ALA A 6 1.19 -4.67 7.90
N PRO A 7 1.64 -5.35 8.99
CA PRO A 7 0.79 -6.30 9.69
C PRO A 7 -0.37 -5.65 10.46
N VAL A 8 -0.30 -4.35 10.76
CA VAL A 8 -1.31 -3.67 11.58
C VAL A 8 -2.22 -2.75 10.76
N ILE A 9 -1.77 -2.24 9.61
CA ILE A 9 -2.50 -1.23 8.82
C ILE A 9 -3.91 -1.69 8.43
N GLY A 10 -4.10 -3.00 8.17
CA GLY A 10 -5.39 -3.57 7.83
C GLY A 10 -6.46 -3.39 8.92
N ASN A 11 -6.07 -3.26 10.19
CA ASN A 11 -6.98 -3.01 11.31
C ASN A 11 -7.42 -1.55 11.41
N TRP A 12 -6.61 -0.63 10.85
CA TRP A 12 -6.89 0.80 10.86
C TRP A 12 -7.63 1.26 9.59
N LEU A 13 -7.57 0.48 8.51
CA LEU A 13 -8.31 0.75 7.29
C LEU A 13 -9.70 0.11 7.34
N GLY A 14 -10.72 0.93 7.09
CA GLY A 14 -12.05 0.44 6.73
C GLY A 14 -12.02 -0.35 5.41
N GLU A 15 -13.10 -1.06 5.12
CA GLU A 15 -13.29 -1.72 3.81
C GLU A 15 -13.14 -0.69 2.67
N GLY A 16 -12.35 -1.02 1.64
CA GLY A 16 -12.03 -0.10 0.55
C GLY A 16 -11.07 1.04 0.91
N GLY A 17 -10.69 1.17 2.19
CA GLY A 17 -9.81 2.20 2.71
C GLY A 17 -8.40 2.13 2.11
N ARG A 18 -7.73 3.29 2.05
CA ARG A 18 -6.44 3.45 1.37
C ARG A 18 -5.37 4.06 2.26
N LEU A 19 -4.14 3.57 2.12
CA LEU A 19 -2.91 4.17 2.62
C LEU A 19 -2.19 4.84 1.45
N PHE A 20 -1.79 6.11 1.64
CA PHE A 20 -0.89 6.82 0.75
C PHE A 20 0.40 7.10 1.52
N ALA A 21 1.54 6.69 0.97
CA ALA A 21 2.83 6.93 1.61
C ALA A 21 3.90 7.28 0.58
N GLU A 22 4.71 8.30 0.89
CA GLU A 22 5.94 8.56 0.16
C GLU A 22 6.95 7.45 0.44
N ILE A 23 7.77 7.10 -0.54
CA ILE A 23 8.83 6.10 -0.47
C ILE A 23 10.14 6.68 -0.98
N GLY A 24 11.25 6.21 -0.41
CA GLY A 24 12.58 6.59 -0.88
C GLY A 24 12.89 6.04 -2.27
N TYR A 25 13.86 6.67 -2.95
CA TYR A 25 14.34 6.21 -4.26
C TYR A 25 14.76 4.73 -4.22
N GLY A 26 14.29 3.94 -5.18
CA GLY A 26 14.59 2.50 -5.30
C GLY A 26 13.87 1.60 -4.29
N GLN A 27 12.96 2.12 -3.46
CA GLN A 27 12.25 1.32 -2.46
C GLN A 27 10.93 0.70 -2.94
N ALA A 28 10.44 1.08 -4.12
CA ALA A 28 9.07 0.73 -4.56
C ALA A 28 8.80 -0.77 -4.55
N ARG A 29 9.70 -1.57 -5.13
CA ARG A 29 9.56 -3.03 -5.17
C ARG A 29 9.47 -3.65 -3.78
N ALA A 30 10.40 -3.29 -2.90
CA ALA A 30 10.43 -3.85 -1.54
C ALA A 30 9.18 -3.46 -0.74
N VAL A 31 8.71 -2.23 -0.87
CA VAL A 31 7.49 -1.75 -0.21
C VAL A 31 6.24 -2.43 -0.78
N GLN A 32 6.19 -2.62 -2.10
CA GLN A 32 5.11 -3.33 -2.77
C GLN A 32 5.01 -4.78 -2.28
N GLU A 33 6.13 -5.50 -2.21
CA GLU A 33 6.18 -6.88 -1.71
C GLU A 33 5.66 -6.97 -0.27
N ILE A 34 6.13 -6.08 0.62
CA ILE A 34 5.70 -6.02 2.02
C ILE A 34 4.17 -5.79 2.15
N LEU A 35 3.62 -4.85 1.39
CA LEU A 35 2.21 -4.49 1.50
C LEU A 35 1.29 -5.53 0.83
N THR A 36 1.77 -6.16 -0.25
CA THR A 36 1.06 -7.27 -0.90
C THR A 36 0.99 -8.50 0.01
N GLN A 37 2.07 -8.81 0.73
CA GLN A 37 2.10 -9.88 1.74
C GLN A 37 1.13 -9.62 2.90
N ALA A 38 0.77 -8.36 3.14
CA ALA A 38 -0.26 -7.95 4.10
C ALA A 38 -1.68 -7.87 3.47
N GLN A 39 -1.90 -8.58 2.34
CA GLN A 39 -3.19 -8.71 1.67
C GLN A 39 -3.80 -7.37 1.21
N LEU A 40 -2.94 -6.38 0.92
CA LEU A 40 -3.36 -5.12 0.32
C LEU A 40 -3.10 -5.15 -1.18
N SER A 41 -4.00 -4.55 -1.95
CA SER A 41 -3.72 -4.20 -3.35
C SER A 41 -2.82 -2.97 -3.39
N VAL A 42 -1.82 -2.95 -4.28
CA VAL A 42 -0.78 -1.92 -4.28
C VAL A 42 -0.59 -1.31 -5.67
N GLU A 43 -0.58 0.02 -5.73
CA GLU A 43 -0.23 0.81 -6.91
C GLU A 43 0.96 1.74 -6.59
N ILE A 44 1.86 1.93 -7.56
CA ILE A 44 3.00 2.86 -7.46
C ILE A 44 2.77 4.05 -8.39
N ARG A 45 2.88 5.25 -7.85
CA ARG A 45 2.86 6.51 -8.61
C ARG A 45 4.25 7.12 -8.67
N ARG A 46 4.58 7.60 -9.87
CA ARG A 46 5.82 8.33 -10.15
C ARG A 46 5.59 9.83 -10.06
N ASP A 47 6.64 10.56 -9.72
CA ASP A 47 6.66 12.02 -9.83
C ASP A 47 6.80 12.47 -11.29
N TYR A 48 6.83 13.79 -11.51
CA TYR A 48 7.00 14.38 -12.84
C TYR A 48 8.33 14.00 -13.51
N ARG A 49 9.33 13.58 -12.73
CA ARG A 49 10.64 13.11 -13.21
C ARG A 49 10.67 11.60 -13.45
N GLN A 50 9.52 10.94 -13.41
CA GLN A 50 9.37 9.49 -13.58
C GLN A 50 10.05 8.67 -12.47
N ILE A 51 10.28 9.26 -11.31
CA ILE A 51 10.83 8.55 -10.15
C ILE A 51 9.68 8.04 -9.30
N GLU A 52 9.75 6.79 -8.87
CA GLU A 52 8.77 6.18 -7.97
C GLU A 52 8.80 6.89 -6.62
N ARG A 53 7.65 7.46 -6.22
CA ARG A 53 7.57 8.28 -5.01
C ARG A 53 6.44 7.91 -4.09
N ILE A 54 5.29 7.50 -4.62
CA ILE A 54 4.12 7.24 -3.79
C ILE A 54 3.68 5.80 -3.97
N VAL A 55 3.46 5.11 -2.85
CA VAL A 55 2.70 3.86 -2.82
C VAL A 55 1.27 4.15 -2.38
N ILE A 56 0.31 3.56 -3.10
CA ILE A 56 -1.11 3.56 -2.76
C ILE A 56 -1.48 2.12 -2.45
N ALA A 57 -1.79 1.82 -1.20
CA ALA A 57 -2.25 0.50 -0.79
C ALA A 57 -3.73 0.55 -0.41
N ARG A 58 -4.53 -0.43 -0.86
CA ARG A 58 -5.98 -0.49 -0.59
C ARG A 58 -6.36 -1.82 0.04
N LYS A 59 -7.13 -1.76 1.12
CA LYS A 59 -7.80 -2.92 1.71
C LYS A 59 -8.98 -3.30 0.83
N SER A 60 -9.05 -4.58 0.45
CA SER A 60 -10.17 -5.10 -0.33
C SER A 60 -11.48 -4.84 0.39
N GLU A 61 -12.52 -4.52 -0.38
CA GLU A 61 -13.89 -4.55 0.14
C GLU A 61 -14.24 -6.01 0.40
N THR A 62 -14.81 -6.29 1.57
CA THR A 62 -15.38 -7.62 1.78
C THR A 62 -16.68 -7.58 1.00
N VAL A 63 -16.79 -8.37 -0.07
CA VAL A 63 -18.08 -8.51 -0.74
C VAL A 63 -19.04 -9.07 0.30
N ARG A 64 -19.93 -8.22 0.80
CA ARG A 64 -21.06 -8.66 1.61
C ARG A 64 -22.09 -9.14 0.61
N ASP A 65 -22.11 -10.45 0.37
CA ASP A 65 -23.26 -11.07 -0.27
C ASP A 65 -24.48 -10.76 0.62
N ALA A 66 -25.42 -10.02 0.05
CA ALA A 66 -26.66 -9.58 0.69
C ALA A 66 -27.74 -10.66 0.61
#